data_AF-A0AAU8IA35-F1
#
_entry.id   AF-A0AAU8IA35-F1
#
_cell.length_a   1.000
_cell.length_b   1.000
_cell.length_c   1.000
_cell.angle_alpha   90.00
_cell.angle_beta   90.00
_cell.angle_gamma   90.00
#
_symmetry.space_group_name_H-M   'P 1'
#
loop_
_entity.id
_entity.type
_entity.pdbx_description
1 polymer ?
#
loop_
_entity_poly.entity_id
_entity_poly.type
_entity_poly.pdbx_seq_one_letter_code
_entity_poly.pdbx_strand_id
1 'polypeptide(L)'
;MTAPEPTSSESTWLMPTPHGVLHGFASATPDRMQRALQLLLGAHGALSLQEWRQRVGGDAQRLLQDARDQQWVQLLRRAVPGPEIRLDDFAQHVIAPLSAERRAVLASDSGFCLGHAGLDQEQAETLSVAAADFAGFAQRQSARGWHGAHRYVAFYSEPQLLLPDWSFVPFWVDGAGYWLVLGGEALLNNLAMVELVWSIRLAAARFAPPA
;
A
#
# COMPACT_ATOMS: atom_id res chain seq x y z
N MET A 1 44.17 29.95 12.77
CA MET A 1 42.81 30.36 12.35
C MET A 1 42.15 29.12 11.77
N THR A 2 41.46 28.38 12.64
CA THR A 2 40.93 27.05 12.37
C THR A 2 39.64 27.19 11.55
N ALA A 3 39.52 26.49 10.42
CA ALA A 3 38.29 26.41 9.66
C ALA A 3 37.18 25.79 10.54
N PRO A 4 35.92 26.25 10.46
CA PRO A 4 34.83 25.61 11.18
C PRO A 4 34.59 24.20 10.63
N GLU A 5 34.44 23.23 11.51
CA GLU A 5 33.97 21.88 11.16
C GLU A 5 32.55 21.94 10.57
N PRO A 6 32.22 21.13 9.55
CA PRO A 6 30.85 21.01 9.09
C PRO A 6 30.03 20.18 10.09
N THR A 7 29.48 20.80 11.13
CA THR A 7 28.41 20.21 11.93
C THR A 7 27.07 20.42 11.23
N SER A 8 26.79 19.62 10.21
CA SER A 8 25.42 19.35 9.78
C SER A 8 25.33 17.85 9.56
N SER A 9 24.88 17.09 10.56
CA SER A 9 24.33 15.77 10.28
C SER A 9 23.15 16.02 9.33
N GLU A 10 23.32 15.76 8.03
CA GLU A 10 22.20 15.84 7.09
C GLU A 10 21.10 14.93 7.64
N SER A 11 20.00 15.55 8.08
CA SER A 11 18.83 14.81 8.52
C SER A 11 18.44 13.88 7.38
N THR A 12 18.34 12.58 7.66
CA THR A 12 17.95 11.58 6.67
C THR A 12 16.51 11.21 6.94
N TRP A 13 15.68 11.20 5.90
CA TRP A 13 14.28 10.80 5.98
C TRP A 13 14.06 9.46 5.32
N LEU A 14 13.01 8.76 5.75
CA LEU A 14 12.64 7.45 5.26
C LEU A 14 11.29 7.52 4.55
N MET A 15 11.21 6.85 3.40
CA MET A 15 9.97 6.57 2.71
C MET A 15 9.96 5.10 2.28
N PRO A 16 8.80 4.42 2.28
CA PRO A 16 8.75 3.11 1.68
C PRO A 16 8.86 3.25 0.15
N THR A 17 9.39 2.22 -0.49
CA THR A 17 9.26 2.03 -1.94
C THR A 17 7.89 1.41 -2.25
N PRO A 18 7.43 1.36 -3.52
CA PRO A 18 6.21 0.63 -3.86
C PRO A 18 6.25 -0.83 -3.39
N HIS A 19 7.41 -1.49 -3.52
CA HIS A 19 7.63 -2.83 -2.99
C HIS A 19 7.49 -2.87 -1.46
N GLY A 20 8.07 -1.90 -0.74
CA GLY A 20 7.91 -1.80 0.71
C GLY A 20 6.46 -1.59 1.15
N VAL A 21 5.65 -0.86 0.38
CA VAL A 21 4.21 -0.72 0.62
C VAL A 21 3.48 -2.03 0.39
N LEU A 22 3.72 -2.70 -0.73
CA LEU A 22 3.12 -4.01 -1.02
C LEU A 22 3.45 -5.02 0.07
N HIS A 23 4.69 -5.03 0.58
CA HIS A 23 5.09 -5.93 1.66
C HIS A 23 4.49 -5.51 3.02
N GLY A 24 4.61 -4.24 3.38
CA GLY A 24 4.19 -3.69 4.67
C GLY A 24 2.68 -3.79 4.92
N PHE A 25 1.87 -3.77 3.85
CA PHE A 25 0.41 -3.76 3.92
C PHE A 25 -0.21 -5.07 3.39
N ALA A 26 0.55 -6.15 3.28
CA ALA A 26 0.10 -7.45 2.75
C ALA A 26 -0.74 -8.32 3.69
N SER A 27 -0.93 -7.93 4.97
CA SER A 27 -1.59 -8.78 5.97
C SER A 27 -2.47 -7.97 6.92
N ALA A 28 -3.64 -8.53 7.26
CA ALA A 28 -4.51 -8.03 8.32
C ALA A 28 -3.85 -8.06 9.70
N THR A 29 -2.92 -9.00 9.91
CA THR A 29 -2.13 -9.15 11.13
C THR A 29 -0.67 -8.93 10.80
N PRO A 30 -0.23 -7.66 10.68
CA PRO A 30 1.13 -7.36 10.22
C PRO A 30 2.15 -7.86 11.23
N ASP A 31 3.24 -8.46 10.76
CA ASP A 31 4.37 -8.83 11.60
C ASP A 31 5.18 -7.59 12.05
N ARG A 32 6.31 -7.83 12.69
CA ARG A 32 7.12 -6.73 13.23
C ARG A 32 7.78 -5.87 12.14
N MET A 33 8.25 -6.46 11.05
CA MET A 33 8.81 -5.73 9.91
C MET A 33 7.72 -4.93 9.21
N GLN A 34 6.57 -5.57 8.96
CA GLN A 34 5.42 -4.93 8.33
C GLN A 34 4.93 -3.72 9.14
N ARG A 35 4.78 -3.86 10.47
CA ARG A 35 4.44 -2.71 11.34
C ARG A 35 5.48 -1.59 11.26
N ALA A 36 6.76 -1.93 11.20
CA ALA A 36 7.82 -0.93 11.08
C ALA A 36 7.78 -0.18 9.73
N LEU A 37 7.47 -0.86 8.63
CA LEU A 37 7.24 -0.24 7.32
C LEU A 37 5.97 0.60 7.31
N GLN A 38 4.88 0.11 7.90
CA GLN A 38 3.64 0.86 8.00
C GLN A 38 3.88 2.21 8.67
N LEU A 39 4.63 2.28 9.79
CA LEU A 39 4.93 3.55 10.49
C LEU A 39 5.41 4.69 9.58
N LEU A 40 6.09 4.39 8.46
CA LEU A 40 6.58 5.40 7.52
C LEU A 40 5.47 6.22 6.86
N LEU A 41 4.25 5.69 6.76
CA LEU A 41 3.08 6.37 6.21
C LEU A 41 2.09 6.83 7.30
N GLY A 42 2.54 6.92 8.56
CA GLY A 42 1.68 7.20 9.73
C GLY A 42 1.58 8.67 10.14
N ALA A 43 2.20 9.58 9.41
CA ALA A 43 2.20 11.02 9.71
C ALA A 43 1.95 11.83 8.44
N HIS A 44 1.67 13.13 8.60
CA HIS A 44 1.48 14.09 7.50
C HIS A 44 2.80 14.46 6.77
N GLY A 45 3.82 13.60 6.87
CA GLY A 45 5.12 13.77 6.24
C GLY A 45 6.04 12.58 6.52
N ALA A 46 7.08 12.44 5.70
CA ALA A 46 8.10 11.42 5.84
C ALA A 46 8.79 11.52 7.21
N LEU A 47 8.96 10.39 7.90
CA LEU A 47 9.66 10.34 9.18
C LEU A 47 11.16 10.51 8.96
N SER A 48 11.82 11.25 9.87
CA SER A 48 13.28 11.18 9.95
C SER A 48 13.71 9.79 10.42
N LEU A 49 14.93 9.40 10.06
CA LEU A 49 15.54 8.15 10.49
C LEU A 49 15.57 8.04 12.03
N GLN A 50 15.82 9.15 12.72
CA GLN A 50 15.84 9.19 14.18
C GLN A 50 14.44 8.93 14.77
N GLU A 51 13.42 9.63 14.28
CA GLU A 51 12.04 9.46 14.75
C GLU A 51 11.54 8.04 14.49
N TRP A 52 11.82 7.49 13.30
CA TRP A 52 11.42 6.13 12.98
C TRP A 52 12.09 5.11 13.91
N ARG A 53 13.40 5.24 14.17
CA ARG A 53 14.12 4.35 15.11
C ARG A 53 13.54 4.43 16.52
N GLN A 54 13.20 5.63 16.99
CA GLN A 54 12.58 5.84 18.30
C GLN A 54 11.21 5.15 18.38
N ARG A 55 10.37 5.28 17.35
CA ARG A 55 9.04 4.66 17.31
C ARG A 55 9.08 3.13 17.19
N VAL A 56 10.04 2.58 16.45
CA VAL A 56 10.22 1.12 16.31
C VAL A 56 10.82 0.50 17.56
N GLY A 57 11.79 1.19 18.19
CA GLY A 57 12.50 0.72 19.39
C GLY A 57 13.37 -0.52 19.17
N GLY A 58 14.17 -0.87 20.18
CA GLY A 58 14.95 -2.12 20.22
C GLY A 58 15.91 -2.30 19.04
N ASP A 59 15.60 -3.28 18.18
CA ASP A 59 16.40 -3.73 17.03
C ASP A 59 16.18 -2.91 15.73
N ALA A 60 15.65 -1.68 15.83
CA ALA A 60 15.30 -0.85 14.67
C ALA A 60 16.43 -0.77 13.63
N GLN A 61 17.69 -0.82 14.06
CA GLN A 61 18.85 -0.86 13.17
C GLN A 61 18.90 -2.12 12.28
N ARG A 62 18.58 -3.29 12.84
CA ARG A 62 18.51 -4.55 12.09
C ARG A 62 17.36 -4.52 11.10
N LEU A 63 16.17 -4.10 11.55
CA LEU A 63 15.02 -3.98 10.65
C LEU A 63 15.28 -3.00 9.50
N LEU A 64 15.96 -1.89 9.77
CA LEU A 64 16.32 -0.95 8.71
C LEU A 64 17.29 -1.57 7.71
N GLN A 65 18.28 -2.33 8.18
CA GLN A 65 19.23 -3.01 7.31
C GLN A 65 18.51 -4.02 6.42
N ASP A 66 17.70 -4.89 7.02
CA ASP A 66 16.91 -5.90 6.31
C ASP A 66 15.96 -5.24 5.28
N ALA A 67 15.27 -4.15 5.65
CA ALA A 67 14.39 -3.41 4.75
C ALA A 67 15.14 -2.72 3.61
N ARG A 68 16.38 -2.27 3.83
CA ARG A 68 17.23 -1.70 2.77
C ARG A 68 17.74 -2.76 1.81
N ASP A 69 18.16 -3.91 2.33
CA ASP A 69 18.66 -5.03 1.54
C ASP A 69 17.55 -5.59 0.64
N GLN A 70 16.30 -5.58 1.11
CA GLN A 70 15.11 -5.94 0.32
C GLN A 70 14.55 -4.78 -0.53
N GLN A 71 15.18 -3.61 -0.49
CA GLN A 71 14.75 -2.40 -1.20
C GLN A 71 13.31 -1.96 -0.87
N TRP A 72 12.85 -2.22 0.35
CA TRP A 72 11.53 -1.79 0.85
C TRP A 72 11.52 -0.34 1.33
N VAL A 73 12.69 0.22 1.65
CA VAL A 73 12.81 1.60 2.11
C VAL A 73 13.84 2.36 1.29
N GLN A 74 13.57 3.65 1.08
CA GLN A 74 14.47 4.60 0.46
C GLN A 74 14.84 5.71 1.45
N LEU A 75 16.09 6.18 1.34
CA LEU A 75 16.63 7.27 2.15
C LEU A 75 16.54 8.57 1.35
N LEU A 76 15.97 9.60 1.95
CA LEU A 76 15.77 10.90 1.34
C LEU A 76 16.60 11.96 2.05
N ARG A 77 17.07 12.94 1.27
CA ARG A 77 17.79 14.14 1.78
C ARG A 77 16.87 15.27 2.21
N ARG A 78 15.56 15.13 2.00
CA ARG A 78 14.54 16.09 2.42
C ARG A 78 13.27 15.34 2.80
N ALA A 79 12.54 15.87 3.77
CA ALA A 79 11.20 15.38 4.09
C ALA A 79 10.27 15.57 2.88
N VAL A 80 9.45 14.56 2.61
CA VAL A 80 8.34 14.65 1.65
C VAL A 80 7.06 14.84 2.46
N PRO A 81 6.21 15.83 2.13
CA PRO A 81 4.92 16.00 2.80
C PRO A 81 3.99 14.83 2.47
N GLY A 82 3.09 14.50 3.41
CA GLY A 82 2.01 13.55 3.15
C GLY A 82 0.99 14.13 2.15
N PRO A 83 0.17 13.27 1.53
CA PRO A 83 -0.88 13.74 0.64
C PRO A 83 -1.93 14.56 1.40
N GLU A 84 -2.28 15.74 0.86
CA GLU A 84 -3.24 16.68 1.46
C GLU A 84 -4.69 16.45 0.99
N ILE A 85 -4.90 15.62 -0.03
CA ILE A 85 -6.17 15.50 -0.76
C ILE A 85 -7.12 14.52 -0.05
N ARG A 86 -8.43 14.82 -0.07
CA ARG A 86 -9.48 13.90 0.39
C ARG A 86 -9.55 12.66 -0.49
N LEU A 87 -9.74 11.50 0.13
CA LEU A 87 -9.74 10.19 -0.57
C LEU A 87 -10.74 10.14 -1.75
N ASP A 88 -11.94 10.69 -1.58
CA ASP A 88 -13.01 10.67 -2.60
C ASP A 88 -12.61 11.36 -3.92
N ASP A 89 -11.90 12.49 -3.85
CA ASP A 89 -11.44 13.25 -5.02
C ASP A 89 -10.16 12.65 -5.63
N PHE A 90 -9.40 11.91 -4.82
CA PHE A 90 -8.05 11.44 -5.13
C PHE A 90 -8.01 10.01 -5.67
N ALA A 91 -8.90 9.13 -5.19
CA ALA A 91 -8.81 7.70 -5.44
C ALA A 91 -8.77 7.38 -6.94
N GLN A 92 -9.66 7.98 -7.73
CA GLN A 92 -9.73 7.75 -9.19
C GLN A 92 -8.42 8.09 -9.91
N HIS A 93 -7.78 9.20 -9.52
CA HIS A 93 -6.54 9.67 -10.14
C HIS A 93 -5.33 8.79 -9.81
N VAL A 94 -5.35 8.16 -8.64
CA VAL A 94 -4.21 7.39 -8.12
C VAL A 94 -4.30 5.92 -8.44
N ILE A 95 -5.50 5.36 -8.58
CA ILE A 95 -5.63 3.96 -8.99
C ILE A 95 -5.47 3.76 -10.50
N ALA A 96 -5.75 4.77 -11.33
CA ALA A 96 -5.63 4.64 -12.79
C ALA A 96 -4.22 4.26 -13.27
N PRO A 97 -3.12 4.87 -12.78
CA PRO A 97 -1.75 4.51 -13.17
C PRO A 97 -1.29 3.12 -12.70
N LEU A 98 -2.06 2.44 -11.85
CA LEU A 98 -1.76 1.09 -11.37
C LEU A 98 -2.20 0.00 -12.36
N SER A 99 -2.94 0.37 -13.40
CA SER A 99 -3.40 -0.51 -14.48
C SER A 99 -2.79 -0.06 -15.81
N ALA A 100 -2.26 -1.00 -16.59
CA ALA A 100 -1.78 -0.72 -17.94
C ALA A 100 -2.88 -0.16 -18.88
N GLU A 101 -4.13 -0.52 -18.61
CA GLU A 101 -5.29 -0.06 -19.38
C GLU A 101 -6.00 1.14 -18.73
N ARG A 102 -5.49 1.62 -17.59
CA ARG A 102 -6.11 2.67 -16.77
C ARG A 102 -7.54 2.32 -16.31
N ARG A 103 -7.84 1.02 -16.20
CA ARG A 103 -9.10 0.50 -15.66
C ARG A 103 -8.83 -0.06 -14.28
N ALA A 104 -9.41 0.56 -13.26
CA ALA A 104 -9.15 0.17 -11.88
C ALA A 104 -10.35 0.43 -10.96
N VAL A 105 -10.47 -0.40 -9.92
CA VAL A 105 -11.42 -0.21 -8.82
C VAL A 105 -10.68 -0.33 -7.49
N LEU A 106 -10.99 0.56 -6.55
CA LEU A 106 -10.69 0.40 -5.14
C LEU A 106 -11.98 -0.03 -4.44
N ALA A 107 -11.96 -1.20 -3.80
CA ALA A 107 -13.10 -1.75 -3.07
C ALA A 107 -12.76 -2.03 -1.60
N SER A 108 -13.77 -2.01 -0.74
CA SER A 108 -13.66 -2.58 0.61
C SER A 108 -13.67 -4.10 0.57
N ASP A 109 -13.20 -4.74 1.64
CA ASP A 109 -13.35 -6.20 1.86
C ASP A 109 -14.80 -6.69 1.95
N SER A 110 -15.75 -5.78 2.16
CA SER A 110 -17.20 -6.01 2.18
C SER A 110 -17.89 -5.80 0.82
N GLY A 111 -17.14 -5.40 -0.22
CA GLY A 111 -17.64 -5.32 -1.59
C GLY A 111 -18.22 -3.96 -2.00
N PHE A 112 -18.00 -2.91 -1.19
CA PHE A 112 -18.36 -1.55 -1.58
C PHE A 112 -17.30 -0.95 -2.50
N CYS A 113 -17.75 -0.34 -3.60
CA CYS A 113 -16.90 0.46 -4.48
C CYS A 113 -16.54 1.78 -3.77
N LEU A 114 -15.26 2.01 -3.51
CA LEU A 114 -14.74 3.23 -2.88
C LEU A 114 -14.21 4.22 -3.92
N GLY A 115 -13.94 3.76 -5.15
CA GLY A 115 -13.53 4.59 -6.27
C GLY A 115 -13.18 3.74 -7.49
N HIS A 116 -13.34 4.29 -8.69
CA HIS A 116 -13.04 3.59 -9.94
C HIS A 116 -12.45 4.54 -10.99
N ALA A 117 -11.73 3.99 -11.96
CA ALA A 117 -11.16 4.72 -13.08
C ALA A 117 -11.31 3.90 -14.36
N GLY A 118 -11.61 4.56 -15.49
CA GLY A 118 -11.71 3.91 -16.81
C GLY A 118 -12.86 2.89 -16.94
N LEU A 119 -13.83 2.95 -16.03
CA LEU A 119 -14.95 2.02 -15.89
C LEU A 119 -16.24 2.80 -15.64
N ASP A 120 -17.38 2.25 -16.06
CA ASP A 120 -18.68 2.73 -15.58
C ASP A 120 -18.96 2.23 -14.15
N GLN A 121 -19.97 2.82 -13.51
CA GLN A 121 -20.30 2.55 -12.12
C GLN A 121 -20.79 1.11 -11.92
N GLU A 122 -21.61 0.58 -12.83
CA GLU A 122 -22.18 -0.76 -12.73
C GLU A 122 -21.10 -1.85 -12.78
N GLN A 123 -20.14 -1.70 -13.68
CA GLN A 123 -18.99 -2.60 -13.79
C GLN A 123 -18.09 -2.49 -12.56
N ALA A 124 -17.86 -1.29 -12.04
CA ALA A 124 -17.07 -1.08 -10.83
C ALA A 124 -17.71 -1.72 -9.59
N GLU A 125 -19.02 -1.59 -9.41
CA GLU A 125 -19.78 -2.25 -8.35
C GLU A 125 -19.73 -3.78 -8.48
N THR A 126 -19.89 -4.29 -9.70
CA THR A 126 -19.80 -5.73 -9.98
C THR A 126 -18.43 -6.30 -9.59
N LEU A 127 -17.35 -5.63 -9.98
CA LEU A 127 -15.98 -6.02 -9.63
C LEU A 127 -15.70 -5.92 -8.12
N SER A 128 -16.30 -4.94 -7.45
CA SER A 128 -16.18 -4.78 -5.99
C SER A 128 -16.81 -5.97 -5.24
N VAL A 129 -18.01 -6.38 -5.65
CA VAL A 129 -18.67 -7.58 -5.09
C VAL A 129 -17.85 -8.85 -5.36
N ALA A 130 -17.33 -9.01 -6.58
CA ALA A 130 -16.48 -10.15 -6.93
C ALA A 130 -15.21 -10.22 -6.05
N ALA A 131 -14.60 -9.07 -5.73
CA ALA A 131 -13.45 -9.01 -4.83
C ALA A 131 -13.79 -9.48 -3.41
N ALA A 132 -14.96 -9.12 -2.89
CA ALA A 132 -15.44 -9.57 -1.58
C ALA A 132 -15.73 -11.08 -1.55
N ASP A 133 -16.34 -11.61 -2.61
CA ASP A 133 -16.56 -13.06 -2.75
C ASP A 133 -15.23 -13.83 -2.74
N PHE A 134 -14.23 -13.30 -3.45
CA PHE A 134 -12.89 -13.88 -3.45
C PHE A 134 -12.20 -13.75 -2.08
N ALA A 135 -12.39 -12.63 -1.36
CA ALA A 135 -11.89 -12.48 0.01
C ALA A 135 -12.44 -13.58 0.94
N GLY A 136 -13.75 -13.85 0.86
CA GLY A 136 -14.39 -14.93 1.59
C GLY A 136 -13.86 -16.32 1.18
N PHE A 137 -13.64 -16.55 -0.11
CA PHE A 137 -12.99 -17.77 -0.60
C PHE A 137 -11.58 -17.92 -0.04
N ALA A 138 -10.74 -16.89 -0.18
CA ALA A 138 -9.37 -16.82 0.28
C ALA A 138 -9.24 -17.15 1.77
N GLN A 139 -10.09 -16.56 2.60
CA GLN A 139 -10.13 -16.80 4.03
C GLN A 139 -10.44 -18.27 4.35
N ARG A 140 -11.46 -18.85 3.70
CA ARG A 140 -11.83 -20.26 3.90
C ARG A 140 -10.72 -21.21 3.47
N GLN A 141 -10.02 -20.92 2.38
CA GLN A 141 -8.94 -21.77 1.90
C GLN A 141 -7.67 -21.65 2.75
N SER A 142 -7.34 -20.43 3.22
CA SER A 142 -6.24 -20.21 4.16
C SER A 142 -6.47 -20.99 5.47
N ALA A 143 -7.71 -20.98 5.98
CA ALA A 143 -8.09 -21.77 7.16
C ALA A 143 -7.97 -23.30 6.96
N ARG A 144 -7.96 -23.77 5.71
CA ARG A 144 -7.72 -25.17 5.33
C ARG A 144 -6.23 -25.48 5.07
N GLY A 145 -5.35 -24.50 5.24
CA GLY A 145 -3.91 -24.65 5.06
C GLY A 145 -3.39 -24.28 3.67
N TRP A 146 -4.23 -23.79 2.76
CA TRP A 146 -3.75 -23.29 1.47
C TRP A 146 -3.25 -21.85 1.59
N HIS A 147 -1.94 -21.73 1.81
CA HIS A 147 -1.24 -20.44 1.95
C HIS A 147 -1.20 -19.60 0.66
N GLY A 148 -1.62 -20.13 -0.49
CA GLY A 148 -1.69 -19.36 -1.74
C GLY A 148 -2.97 -18.53 -1.89
N ALA A 149 -4.02 -18.85 -1.12
CA ALA A 149 -5.35 -18.30 -1.37
C ALA A 149 -5.55 -16.84 -0.93
N HIS A 150 -4.74 -16.36 0.02
CA HIS A 150 -4.84 -15.00 0.58
C HIS A 150 -3.95 -13.96 -0.13
N ARG A 151 -3.41 -14.33 -1.30
CA ARG A 151 -2.56 -13.47 -2.12
C ARG A 151 -3.34 -12.92 -3.31
N TYR A 152 -2.63 -12.47 -4.32
CA TYR A 152 -3.14 -11.97 -5.59
C TYR A 152 -3.89 -13.07 -6.36
N VAL A 153 -4.97 -12.69 -7.04
CA VAL A 153 -5.64 -13.53 -8.03
C VAL A 153 -5.70 -12.81 -9.38
N ALA A 154 -5.58 -13.57 -10.45
CA ALA A 154 -5.63 -13.08 -11.82
C ALA A 154 -6.65 -13.91 -12.62
N PHE A 155 -7.40 -13.23 -13.47
CA PHE A 155 -8.41 -13.80 -14.36
C PHE A 155 -7.96 -13.63 -15.80
N TYR A 156 -8.14 -14.68 -16.61
CA TYR A 156 -7.66 -14.76 -17.99
C TYR A 156 -8.78 -15.27 -18.89
N SER A 157 -8.94 -14.63 -20.05
CA SER A 157 -9.85 -15.04 -21.12
C SER A 157 -9.11 -15.70 -22.29
N GLU A 158 -7.84 -15.33 -22.50
CA GLU A 158 -7.00 -15.86 -23.60
C GLU A 158 -5.94 -16.84 -23.07
N PRO A 159 -6.09 -18.16 -23.28
CA PRO A 159 -5.16 -19.17 -22.76
C PRO A 159 -3.77 -19.12 -23.38
N GLN A 160 -3.61 -18.50 -24.56
CA GLN A 160 -2.31 -18.48 -25.27
C GLN A 160 -1.34 -17.43 -24.73
N LEU A 161 -1.86 -16.31 -24.22
CA LEU A 161 -1.04 -15.15 -23.85
C LEU A 161 -0.89 -14.96 -22.33
N LEU A 162 -1.72 -15.59 -21.49
CA LEU A 162 -1.66 -15.51 -20.00
C LEU A 162 -1.39 -14.08 -19.47
N LEU A 163 -1.89 -13.08 -20.18
CA LEU A 163 -1.98 -11.70 -19.71
C LEU A 163 -3.32 -11.57 -19.00
N PRO A 164 -3.34 -11.11 -17.74
CA PRO A 164 -4.58 -11.05 -16.98
C PRO A 164 -5.51 -9.99 -17.56
N ASP A 165 -6.78 -10.32 -17.73
CA ASP A 165 -7.83 -9.34 -17.97
C ASP A 165 -8.07 -8.51 -16.70
N TRP A 166 -8.03 -9.20 -15.56
CA TRP A 166 -8.23 -8.62 -14.23
C TRP A 166 -7.27 -9.22 -13.23
N SER A 167 -6.66 -8.37 -12.41
CA SER A 167 -5.89 -8.76 -11.23
C SER A 167 -6.53 -8.19 -9.98
N PHE A 168 -6.83 -9.02 -8.98
CA PHE A 168 -7.31 -8.56 -7.68
C PHE A 168 -6.17 -8.63 -6.68
N VAL A 169 -5.91 -7.48 -6.05
CA VAL A 169 -4.75 -7.23 -5.22
C VAL A 169 -5.22 -6.79 -3.84
N PRO A 170 -5.24 -7.69 -2.84
CA PRO A 170 -5.65 -7.32 -1.50
C PRO A 170 -4.54 -6.58 -0.75
N PHE A 171 -4.93 -5.64 0.10
CA PHE A 171 -4.05 -4.98 1.04
C PHE A 171 -4.84 -4.54 2.29
N TRP A 172 -4.13 -4.34 3.40
CA TRP A 172 -4.75 -4.00 4.69
C TRP A 172 -4.14 -2.75 5.29
N VAL A 173 -4.98 -1.77 5.63
CA VAL A 173 -4.58 -0.53 6.30
C VAL A 173 -5.21 -0.51 7.67
N ASP A 174 -4.38 -0.50 8.72
CA ASP A 174 -4.78 -0.47 10.13
C ASP A 174 -5.88 -1.51 10.48
N GLY A 175 -5.79 -2.69 9.88
CA GLY A 175 -6.71 -3.82 10.09
C GLY A 175 -7.91 -3.89 9.14
N ALA A 176 -8.25 -2.80 8.45
CA ALA A 176 -9.30 -2.79 7.44
C ALA A 176 -8.78 -3.34 6.10
N GLY A 177 -9.55 -4.24 5.48
CA GLY A 177 -9.20 -4.85 4.20
C GLY A 177 -9.69 -4.06 3.00
N TYR A 178 -8.83 -3.97 1.98
CA TYR A 178 -9.11 -3.30 0.72
C TYR A 178 -8.66 -4.17 -0.45
N TRP A 179 -9.27 -3.93 -1.61
CA TRP A 179 -8.93 -4.60 -2.86
C TRP A 179 -8.70 -3.57 -3.96
N LEU A 180 -7.57 -3.70 -4.64
CA LEU A 180 -7.36 -3.11 -5.95
C LEU A 180 -7.75 -4.13 -7.01
N VAL A 181 -8.70 -3.79 -7.85
CA VAL A 181 -9.07 -4.57 -9.04
C VAL A 181 -8.52 -3.84 -10.24
N LEU A 182 -7.59 -4.44 -10.96
CA LEU A 182 -6.81 -3.80 -12.02
C LEU A 182 -7.05 -4.51 -13.35
N GLY A 183 -7.46 -3.75 -14.37
CA GLY A 183 -7.63 -4.24 -15.73
C GLY A 183 -6.28 -4.35 -16.45
N GLY A 184 -6.08 -5.42 -17.19
CA GLY A 184 -4.81 -5.70 -17.87
C GLY A 184 -3.66 -5.97 -16.90
N GLU A 185 -2.43 -5.64 -17.31
CA GLU A 185 -1.24 -5.78 -16.49
C GLU A 185 -1.28 -4.86 -15.25
N ALA A 186 -0.98 -5.43 -14.08
CA ALA A 186 -0.92 -4.72 -12.80
C ALA A 186 0.44 -4.02 -12.62
N LEU A 187 0.45 -2.69 -12.68
CA LEU A 187 1.63 -1.84 -12.57
C LEU A 187 1.89 -1.41 -11.11
N LEU A 188 1.98 -2.38 -10.20
CA LEU A 188 2.06 -2.13 -8.75
C LEU A 188 3.40 -1.56 -8.28
N ASN A 189 4.47 -1.71 -9.06
CA ASN A 189 5.76 -1.06 -8.79
C ASN A 189 5.72 0.42 -9.23
N ASN A 190 4.78 1.17 -8.66
CA ASN A 190 4.48 2.55 -9.02
C ASN A 190 4.29 3.39 -7.75
N LEU A 191 4.79 4.62 -7.74
CA LEU A 191 4.64 5.55 -6.60
C LEU A 191 3.17 5.83 -6.26
N ALA A 192 2.26 5.71 -7.22
CA ALA A 192 0.83 5.79 -6.98
C ALA A 192 0.34 4.78 -5.92
N MET A 193 0.99 3.62 -5.78
CA MET A 193 0.68 2.66 -4.71
C MET A 193 1.05 3.22 -3.32
N VAL A 194 2.17 3.94 -3.23
CA VAL A 194 2.61 4.60 -1.99
C VAL A 194 1.64 5.71 -1.62
N GLU A 195 1.27 6.55 -2.59
CA GLU A 195 0.32 7.64 -2.41
C GLU A 195 -1.07 7.13 -1.99
N LEU A 196 -1.58 6.08 -2.64
CA LEU A 196 -2.87 5.47 -2.31
C LEU A 196 -2.93 5.05 -0.85
N VAL A 197 -1.97 4.22 -0.42
CA VAL A 197 -1.96 3.65 0.93
C VAL A 197 -1.73 4.75 1.96
N TRP A 198 -0.89 5.74 1.68
CA TRP A 198 -0.67 6.88 2.58
C TRP A 198 -1.95 7.70 2.74
N SER A 199 -2.65 8.00 1.64
CA SER A 199 -3.92 8.73 1.66
C SER A 199 -5.01 7.99 2.44
N ILE A 200 -5.17 6.68 2.22
CA ILE A 200 -6.14 5.85 2.98
C ILE A 200 -5.83 5.93 4.48
N ARG A 201 -4.55 5.82 4.84
CA ARG A 201 -4.13 5.81 6.24
C ARG A 201 -4.34 7.16 6.93
N LEU A 202 -4.00 8.26 6.26
CA LEU A 202 -4.27 9.60 6.77
C LEU A 202 -5.77 9.87 6.88
N ALA A 203 -6.57 9.40 5.92
CA ALA A 203 -8.03 9.51 6.00
C ALA A 203 -8.59 8.74 7.20
N ALA A 204 -8.16 7.50 7.43
CA ALA A 204 -8.60 6.69 8.56
C ALA A 204 -8.25 7.34 9.92
N ALA A 205 -7.06 7.92 10.05
CA ALA A 205 -6.62 8.61 11.26
C ALA A 205 -7.49 9.82 11.63
N ARG A 206 -8.15 10.47 10.66
CA ARG A 206 -9.07 11.60 10.91
C ARG A 206 -10.38 11.18 11.58
N PHE A 207 -10.77 9.92 11.45
CA PHE A 207 -12.01 9.38 12.00
C PHE A 207 -11.79 8.49 13.24
N ALA A 208 -10.54 8.29 13.66
CA ALA A 208 -10.24 7.58 14.89
C ALA A 208 -10.63 8.43 16.12
N PRO A 209 -11.25 7.84 17.16
CA PRO A 209 -11.52 8.56 18.40
C PRO A 209 -10.19 9.05 19.03
N PRO A 210 -10.16 10.22 19.68
CA PRO A 210 -8.97 10.68 20.37
C PRO A 210 -8.58 9.66 21.45
N ALA A 211 -7.27 9.34 21.50
CA ALA A 211 -6.67 8.44 22.47
C ALA A 211 -6.73 9.00 23.90
#